data_AF-A0A842P2J3-F1
#
_entry.id   AF-A0A842P2J3-F1
#
_cell.length_a   1.000
_cell.length_b   1.000
_cell.length_c   1.000
_cell.angle_alpha   90.00
_cell.angle_beta   90.00
_cell.angle_gamma   90.00
#
_symmetry.space_group_name_H-M   'P 1'
#
loop_
_entity.id
_entity.type
_entity.pdbx_description
1 polymer ?
#
loop_
_entity_poly.entity_id
_entity_poly.type
_entity_poly.pdbx_seq_one_letter_code
_entity_poly.pdbx_strand_id
1 'polypeptide(L)'
;MTTRVISVGDYQSLFVSEPDPAAIEHERQLELAESVFTTGNTLFFSSLCVLIVGAVFQREILERKNGDGPTHLAKELAYPEGLKRGLISVVMFLVGLNWLASGAEAYLYAPAIFCGFWAAYGVYRTVLSARAEPVVKDIL
;
A
#
# COMPACT_ATOMS: atom_id res chain seq x y z
N MET A 1 73.05 11.50 -13.58
CA MET A 1 71.85 11.44 -12.71
C MET A 1 71.02 12.67 -13.00
N THR A 2 69.89 12.55 -13.70
CA THR A 2 68.98 13.66 -13.99
C THR A 2 67.86 13.63 -12.97
N THR A 3 67.86 14.58 -12.05
CA THR A 3 66.76 14.84 -11.13
C THR A 3 65.61 15.46 -11.92
N ARG A 4 64.52 14.71 -12.11
CA ARG A 4 63.25 15.26 -12.61
C ARG A 4 62.56 15.99 -11.46
N VAL A 5 62.40 17.30 -11.58
CA VAL A 5 61.57 18.10 -10.67
C VAL A 5 60.13 18.05 -11.14
N ILE A 6 59.26 17.50 -10.31
CA ILE A 6 57.81 17.50 -10.46
C ILE A 6 57.25 18.80 -9.86
N SER A 7 56.36 19.47 -10.60
CA SER A 7 55.78 20.75 -10.21
C SER A 7 54.83 20.56 -9.01
N VAL A 8 54.76 21.54 -8.10
CA VAL A 8 53.90 21.48 -6.90
C VAL A 8 52.41 21.29 -7.26
N GLY A 9 52.00 21.73 -8.46
CA GLY A 9 50.65 21.49 -8.99
C GLY A 9 50.33 20.04 -9.34
N ASP A 10 51.34 19.21 -9.65
CA ASP A 10 51.16 17.78 -9.98
C ASP A 10 50.94 16.91 -8.73
N TYR A 11 51.21 17.42 -7.52
CA TYR A 11 50.93 16.67 -6.29
C TYR A 11 49.43 16.52 -6.04
N GLN A 12 48.62 17.48 -6.50
CA GLN A 12 47.16 17.42 -6.30
C GLN A 12 46.50 16.35 -7.16
N SER A 13 47.06 16.02 -8.34
CA SER A 13 46.57 14.92 -9.19
C SER A 13 47.11 13.54 -8.79
N LEU A 14 48.23 13.48 -8.06
CA LEU A 14 48.85 12.23 -7.59
C LEU A 14 48.07 11.51 -6.45
N PHE A 15 47.13 12.20 -5.80
CA PHE A 15 46.30 11.66 -4.71
C PHE A 15 44.79 11.72 -4.98
N VAL A 16 44.37 12.20 -6.17
CA VAL A 16 42.99 12.04 -6.62
C VAL A 16 42.83 10.58 -7.02
N SER A 17 42.33 9.79 -6.07
CA SER A 17 41.77 8.49 -6.39
C SER A 17 40.48 8.76 -7.14
N GLU A 18 40.54 8.82 -8.48
CA GLU A 18 39.33 8.77 -9.29
C GLU A 18 38.54 7.54 -8.81
N PRO A 19 37.29 7.72 -8.35
CA PRO A 19 36.52 6.57 -7.89
C PRO A 19 36.44 5.57 -9.04
N ASP A 20 36.62 4.29 -8.74
CA ASP A 20 36.57 3.22 -9.74
C ASP A 20 35.31 3.43 -10.63
N PRO A 21 35.44 3.57 -11.96
CA PRO A 21 34.30 3.81 -12.83
C PRO A 21 33.19 2.76 -12.65
N ALA A 22 33.54 1.53 -12.25
CA ALA A 22 32.56 0.50 -11.91
C ALA A 22 31.78 0.82 -10.62
N ALA A 23 32.42 1.42 -9.61
CA ALA A 23 31.77 1.83 -8.37
C ALA A 23 30.81 3.02 -8.58
N ILE A 24 31.22 4.03 -9.36
CA ILE A 24 30.36 5.17 -9.71
C ILE A 24 29.12 4.69 -10.48
N GLU A 25 29.33 3.80 -11.46
CA GLU A 25 28.22 3.25 -12.23
C GLU A 25 27.30 2.41 -11.34
N HIS A 26 27.84 1.64 -10.41
CA HIS A 26 27.04 0.87 -9.45
C HIS A 26 26.17 1.77 -8.56
N GLU A 27 26.71 2.87 -8.03
CA GLU A 27 25.94 3.86 -7.26
C GLU A 27 24.82 4.48 -8.10
N ARG A 28 25.12 4.87 -9.35
CA ARG A 28 24.12 5.41 -10.28
C ARG A 28 23.00 4.39 -10.58
N GLN A 29 23.35 3.12 -10.72
CA GLN A 29 22.38 2.05 -10.97
C GLN A 29 21.52 1.77 -9.73
N LEU A 30 22.07 1.90 -8.52
CA LEU A 30 21.30 1.80 -7.28
C LEU A 30 20.27 2.93 -7.16
N GLU A 31 20.67 4.17 -7.41
CA GLU A 31 19.74 5.32 -7.40
C GLU A 31 18.62 5.15 -8.45
N LEU A 32 18.99 4.70 -9.65
CA LEU A 32 18.02 4.40 -10.70
C LEU A 32 17.06 3.29 -10.27
N ALA A 33 17.59 2.20 -9.72
CA ALA A 33 16.78 1.07 -9.25
C ALA A 33 15.80 1.49 -8.14
N GLU A 34 16.25 2.28 -7.18
CA GLU A 34 15.41 2.79 -6.09
C GLU A 34 14.27 3.68 -6.63
N SER A 35 14.59 4.62 -7.53
CA SER A 35 13.58 5.50 -8.12
C SER A 35 12.51 4.73 -8.93
N VAL A 36 12.94 3.75 -9.73
CA VAL A 36 12.05 2.88 -10.52
C VAL A 36 11.20 2.01 -9.60
N PHE A 37 11.78 1.46 -8.53
CA PHE A 37 11.06 0.64 -7.56
C PHE A 37 9.97 1.45 -6.83
N THR A 38 10.32 2.61 -6.28
CA THR A 38 9.38 3.47 -5.55
C THR A 38 8.27 3.98 -6.46
N THR A 39 8.61 4.47 -7.66
CA THR A 39 7.63 4.97 -8.62
C THR A 39 6.72 3.83 -9.12
N GLY A 40 7.32 2.71 -9.50
CA GLY A 40 6.61 1.53 -10.00
C GLY A 40 5.62 0.98 -8.98
N ASN A 41 6.04 0.79 -7.73
CA ASN A 41 5.15 0.33 -6.66
C ASN A 41 4.05 1.34 -6.37
N THR A 42 4.36 2.64 -6.34
CA THR A 42 3.35 3.68 -6.09
C THR A 42 2.26 3.67 -7.16
N LEU A 43 2.63 3.58 -8.44
CA LEU A 43 1.67 3.50 -9.54
C LEU A 43 0.90 2.17 -9.55
N PHE A 44 1.57 1.06 -9.25
CA PHE A 44 0.92 -0.25 -9.16
C PHE A 44 -0.14 -0.28 -8.06
N PHE A 45 0.22 0.08 -6.82
CA PHE A 45 -0.72 0.04 -5.71
C PHE A 45 -1.84 1.09 -5.83
N SER A 46 -1.55 2.28 -6.34
CA SER A 46 -2.59 3.30 -6.56
C SER A 46 -3.61 2.85 -7.61
N SER A 47 -3.15 2.34 -8.76
CA SER A 47 -4.05 1.84 -9.80
C SER A 47 -4.87 0.64 -9.31
N LEU A 48 -4.26 -0.29 -8.58
CA LEU A 48 -4.97 -1.40 -7.94
C LEU A 48 -6.08 -0.91 -6.98
N CYS A 49 -5.78 0.08 -6.12
CA CYS A 49 -6.77 0.65 -5.21
C CYS A 49 -7.95 1.26 -5.98
N VAL A 50 -7.68 2.02 -7.06
CA VAL A 50 -8.73 2.61 -7.91
C VAL A 50 -9.61 1.52 -8.53
N LEU A 51 -9.03 0.44 -9.05
CA LEU A 51 -9.78 -0.68 -9.62
C LEU A 51 -10.69 -1.35 -8.58
N ILE A 52 -10.18 -1.57 -7.37
CA ILE A 52 -10.96 -2.19 -6.28
C ILE A 52 -12.13 -1.28 -5.87
N VAL A 53 -11.89 0.03 -5.71
CA VAL A 53 -12.96 1.00 -5.40
C VAL A 53 -14.01 1.03 -6.51
N GLY A 54 -13.58 1.06 -7.77
CA GLY A 54 -14.46 1.01 -8.93
C GLY A 54 -15.34 -0.25 -8.94
N ALA A 55 -14.75 -1.42 -8.66
CA ALA A 55 -15.49 -2.68 -8.58
C ALA A 55 -16.53 -2.69 -7.45
N VAL A 56 -16.19 -2.14 -6.28
CA VAL A 56 -17.16 -1.99 -5.16
C VAL A 56 -18.29 -1.05 -5.53
N PHE A 57 -17.98 0.09 -6.15
CA PHE A 57 -18.99 1.04 -6.57
C PHE A 57 -19.91 0.46 -7.64
N GLN A 58 -19.35 -0.26 -8.62
CA GLN A 58 -20.10 -1.00 -9.63
C GLN A 58 -21.06 -2.01 -8.97
N ARG A 59 -20.58 -2.79 -7.99
CA ARG A 59 -21.43 -3.74 -7.25
C ARG A 59 -22.58 -3.04 -6.54
N GLU A 60 -22.31 -1.95 -5.82
CA GLU A 60 -23.33 -1.20 -5.08
C GLU A 60 -24.44 -0.67 -6.00
N ILE A 61 -24.09 -0.22 -7.21
CA ILE A 61 -25.08 0.21 -8.21
C ILE A 61 -25.92 -0.98 -8.68
N LEU A 62 -25.29 -2.13 -8.97
CA LEU A 62 -25.99 -3.32 -9.46
C LEU A 62 -26.95 -3.89 -8.41
N GLU A 63 -26.53 -3.97 -7.15
CA GLU A 63 -27.35 -4.42 -6.02
C GLU A 63 -28.60 -3.52 -5.86
N ARG A 64 -28.42 -2.19 -5.90
CA ARG A 64 -29.54 -1.25 -5.84
C ARG A 64 -30.49 -1.37 -7.03
N LYS A 65 -29.95 -1.59 -8.24
CA LYS A 65 -30.75 -1.72 -9.47
C LYS A 65 -31.56 -3.01 -9.48
N ASN A 66 -30.96 -4.12 -9.03
CA ASN A 66 -31.59 -5.43 -9.05
C ASN A 66 -32.47 -5.70 -7.82
N GLY A 67 -32.42 -4.82 -6.81
CA GLY A 67 -33.10 -5.04 -5.53
C GLY A 67 -32.48 -6.18 -4.71
N ASP A 68 -31.27 -6.60 -5.07
CA ASP A 68 -30.54 -7.69 -4.44
C ASP A 68 -29.64 -7.09 -3.36
N GLY A 69 -29.95 -7.38 -2.09
CA GLY A 69 -29.18 -6.91 -0.94
C GLY A 69 -28.17 -7.97 -0.48
N PRO A 70 -27.31 -7.66 0.51
CA PRO A 70 -26.48 -8.69 1.13
C PRO A 70 -27.35 -9.78 1.77
N THR A 71 -26.89 -11.02 1.67
CA THR A 71 -27.56 -12.19 2.26
C THR A 71 -27.73 -12.04 3.77
N HIS A 72 -28.81 -12.57 4.31
CA HIS A 72 -29.05 -12.52 5.75
C HIS A 72 -27.92 -13.19 6.52
N LEU A 73 -27.49 -12.56 7.61
CA LEU A 73 -26.52 -13.13 8.55
C LEU A 73 -27.12 -13.09 9.95
N ALA A 74 -27.18 -14.26 10.60
CA ALA A 74 -27.66 -14.37 11.96
C ALA A 74 -26.86 -13.45 12.89
N LYS A 75 -27.57 -12.70 13.76
CA LYS A 75 -26.95 -11.70 14.64
C LYS A 75 -25.84 -12.30 15.52
N GLU A 76 -26.02 -13.53 15.98
CA GLU A 76 -25.05 -14.28 16.78
C GLU A 76 -23.69 -14.43 16.08
N LEU A 77 -23.69 -14.52 14.75
CA LEU A 77 -22.47 -14.61 13.95
C LEU A 77 -22.01 -13.23 13.44
N ALA A 78 -22.95 -12.32 13.17
CA ALA A 78 -22.66 -10.99 12.67
C ALA A 78 -21.88 -10.13 13.68
N TYR A 79 -22.18 -10.23 14.99
CA TYR A 79 -21.46 -9.48 16.03
C TYR A 79 -19.96 -9.83 16.12
N PRO A 80 -19.56 -11.11 16.28
CA PRO A 80 -18.14 -11.45 16.36
C PRO A 80 -17.41 -11.17 15.05
N GLU A 81 -18.07 -11.33 13.90
CA GLU A 81 -17.45 -11.03 12.60
C GLU A 81 -17.25 -9.52 12.38
N GLY A 82 -18.27 -8.72 12.69
CA GLY A 82 -18.19 -7.25 12.65
C GLY A 82 -17.12 -6.71 13.60
N LEU A 83 -17.00 -7.28 14.80
CA LEU A 83 -15.97 -6.89 15.76
C LEU A 83 -14.56 -7.20 15.24
N LYS A 84 -14.33 -8.40 14.70
CA LYS A 84 -13.03 -8.77 14.09
C LYS A 84 -12.65 -7.80 12.97
N ARG A 85 -13.58 -7.51 12.07
CA ARG A 85 -13.38 -6.55 10.97
C ARG A 85 -13.12 -5.13 11.49
N GLY A 86 -13.83 -4.71 12.54
CA GLY A 86 -13.60 -3.43 13.19
C GLY A 86 -12.21 -3.32 13.82
N LEU A 87 -11.75 -4.37 14.50
CA LEU A 87 -10.41 -4.41 15.09
C LEU A 87 -9.33 -4.36 14.01
N ILE A 88 -9.48 -5.14 12.94
CA ILE A 88 -8.56 -5.12 11.79
C ILE A 88 -8.51 -3.72 11.18
N SER A 89 -9.67 -3.07 11.01
CA SER A 89 -9.75 -1.70 10.50
C SER A 89 -8.92 -0.74 11.36
N VAL A 90 -9.15 -0.72 12.67
CA VAL A 90 -8.43 0.15 13.60
C VAL A 90 -6.92 -0.12 13.56
N VAL A 91 -6.50 -1.38 13.61
CA VAL A 91 -5.07 -1.75 13.57
C VAL A 91 -4.42 -1.26 12.29
N MET A 92 -5.07 -1.49 11.13
CA MET A 92 -4.53 -1.07 9.83
C MET A 92 -4.43 0.45 9.70
N PHE A 93 -5.40 1.19 10.23
CA PHE A 93 -5.31 2.65 10.31
C PHE A 93 -4.15 3.11 11.19
N LEU A 94 -3.98 2.53 12.37
CA LEU A 94 -2.90 2.90 13.28
C LEU A 94 -1.53 2.65 12.64
N VAL A 95 -1.35 1.49 11.99
CA VAL A 95 -0.11 1.16 11.27
C VAL A 95 0.12 2.12 10.10
N GLY A 96 -0.90 2.34 9.26
CA GLY A 96 -0.77 3.23 8.11
C GLY A 96 -0.50 4.68 8.50
N LEU A 97 -1.18 5.20 9.53
CA LEU A 97 -0.94 6.55 10.05
C LEU A 97 0.43 6.67 10.73
N ASN A 98 0.89 5.63 11.41
CA ASN A 98 2.22 5.60 12.00
C ASN A 98 3.32 5.67 10.92
N TRP A 99 3.20 4.88 9.86
CA TRP A 99 4.12 4.91 8.72
C TRP A 99 4.09 6.24 7.96
N LEU A 100 2.90 6.82 7.77
CA LEU A 100 2.76 8.15 7.20
C LEU A 100 3.48 9.20 8.06
N ALA A 101 3.32 9.13 9.39
CA ALA A 101 3.95 10.05 10.32
C ALA A 101 5.48 9.88 10.40
N SER A 102 5.99 8.66 10.18
CA SER A 102 7.43 8.40 10.13
C SER A 102 8.08 8.75 8.79
N GLY A 103 7.31 9.25 7.81
CA GLY A 103 7.82 9.58 6.48
C GLY A 103 8.10 8.37 5.58
N ALA A 104 7.41 7.25 5.82
CA ALA A 104 7.52 6.09 4.94
C ALA A 104 6.95 6.38 3.55
N GLU A 105 7.36 5.59 2.57
CA GLU A 105 6.93 5.74 1.18
C GLU A 105 5.42 5.51 1.00
N ALA A 106 4.83 6.22 0.03
CA ALA A 106 3.40 6.18 -0.26
C ALA A 106 2.86 4.78 -0.55
N TYR A 107 3.65 3.97 -1.25
CA TYR A 107 3.28 2.59 -1.56
C TYR A 107 3.24 1.67 -0.33
N LEU A 108 3.73 2.11 0.84
CA LEU A 108 3.63 1.36 2.10
C LEU A 108 2.44 1.83 2.94
N TYR A 109 2.35 3.13 3.24
CA TYR A 109 1.30 3.63 4.13
C TYR A 109 -0.08 3.65 3.47
N ALA A 110 -0.16 3.96 2.16
CA ALA A 110 -1.46 4.12 1.50
C ALA A 110 -2.24 2.81 1.39
N PRO A 111 -1.62 1.65 1.03
CA PRO A 111 -2.31 0.36 1.07
C PRO A 111 -2.75 -0.06 2.48
N ALA A 112 -1.96 0.24 3.52
CA ALA A 112 -2.36 -0.05 4.90
C ALA A 112 -3.63 0.73 5.30
N ILE A 113 -3.67 2.03 5.00
CA ILE A 113 -4.85 2.88 5.21
C ILE A 113 -6.04 2.36 4.37
N PHE A 114 -5.80 1.98 3.12
CA PHE A 114 -6.83 1.41 2.24
C PHE A 114 -7.42 0.12 2.82
N CYS A 115 -6.59 -0.81 3.30
CA CYS A 115 -7.03 -2.01 4.00
C CYS A 115 -7.87 -1.70 5.24
N GLY A 116 -7.54 -0.62 5.95
CA GLY A 116 -8.35 -0.08 7.05
C GLY A 116 -9.77 0.31 6.59
N PHE A 117 -9.88 1.13 5.54
CA PHE A 117 -11.16 1.50 4.94
C PHE A 117 -11.92 0.27 4.40
N TRP A 118 -11.22 -0.68 3.79
CA TRP A 118 -11.82 -1.91 3.28
C TRP A 118 -12.43 -2.75 4.39
N ALA A 119 -11.71 -2.94 5.50
CA ALA A 119 -12.21 -3.63 6.66
C ALA A 119 -13.39 -2.89 7.30
N ALA A 120 -13.35 -1.56 7.38
CA ALA A 120 -14.48 -0.73 7.82
C ALA A 120 -15.71 -0.89 6.93
N TYR A 121 -15.53 -0.91 5.61
CA TYR A 121 -16.59 -1.21 4.65
C TYR A 121 -17.15 -2.63 4.86
N GLY A 122 -16.30 -3.60 5.19
CA GLY A 122 -16.71 -4.94 5.61
C GLY A 122 -17.61 -4.93 6.86
N VAL A 123 -17.33 -4.08 7.85
CA VAL A 123 -18.20 -3.89 9.03
C VAL A 123 -19.57 -3.35 8.60
N TYR A 124 -19.59 -2.31 7.77
CA TYR A 124 -20.83 -1.75 7.22
C TYR A 124 -21.68 -2.82 6.54
N ARG A 125 -21.06 -3.67 5.70
CA ARG A 125 -21.76 -4.77 5.01
C ARG A 125 -22.26 -5.83 5.98
N THR A 126 -21.51 -6.17 7.02
CA THR A 126 -21.98 -7.09 8.07
C THR A 126 -23.21 -6.54 8.79
N VAL A 127 -23.24 -5.24 9.10
CA VAL A 127 -24.43 -4.59 9.70
C VAL A 127 -25.63 -4.65 8.77
N LEU A 128 -25.44 -4.41 7.47
CA LEU A 128 -26.51 -4.52 6.48
C LEU A 128 -27.04 -5.96 6.37
N SER A 129 -26.15 -6.95 6.36
CA SER A 129 -26.48 -8.38 6.33
C SER A 129 -27.27 -8.82 7.58
N ALA A 130 -26.92 -8.29 8.75
CA ALA A 130 -27.62 -8.57 10.01
C ALA A 130 -29.03 -7.95 10.08
N ARG A 131 -29.35 -7.00 9.18
CA ARG A 131 -30.66 -6.33 9.06
C ARG A 131 -31.51 -6.90 7.93
N ALA A 132 -30.92 -7.67 7.02
CA ALA A 132 -31.66 -8.30 5.93
C ALA A 132 -32.67 -9.32 6.47
N GLU A 133 -33.76 -9.56 5.75
CA GLU A 133 -34.78 -10.54 6.15
C GLU A 133 -34.27 -11.98 5.90
N PRO A 134 -34.48 -12.92 6.84
CA PRO A 134 -34.06 -14.31 6.67
C PRO A 134 -34.89 -15.00 5.59
N VAL A 135 -34.23 -15.62 4.61
CA VAL A 135 -34.88 -16.43 3.56
C VAL A 135 -34.90 -17.89 4.01
N VAL A 136 -35.84 -18.70 3.50
CA VAL A 136 -35.98 -20.14 3.86
C VAL A 136 -34.67 -20.94 3.71
N LYS A 137 -33.78 -20.53 2.80
CA LYS A 137 -32.45 -21.15 2.63
C LYS A 137 -31.47 -20.87 3.78
N ASP A 138 -31.74 -19.89 4.63
CA ASP A 138 -30.88 -19.46 5.74
C ASP A 138 -31.24 -20.14 7.08
N ILE A 139 -32.32 -20.95 7.11
CA ILE A 139 -32.90 -21.58 8.31
C ILE A 139 -32.73 -23.12 8.31
N LEU A 140 -32.37 -23.72 7.17
CA LEU A 140 -32.16 -25.17 7.00
C LEU A 140 -30.69 -25.55 7.20
#